data_AF-A0A2G5VMW0-F1
#
_entry.id   AF-A0A2G5VMW0-F1
#
_cell.length_a   1.000
_cell.length_b   1.000
_cell.length_c   1.000
_cell.angle_alpha   90.00
_cell.angle_beta   90.00
_cell.angle_gamma   90.00
#
_symmetry.space_group_name_H-M   'P 1'
#
loop_
_entity.id
_entity.type
_entity.pdbx_description
1 polymer ?
#
loop_
_entity_poly.entity_id
_entity_poly.type
_entity_poly.pdbx_seq_one_letter_code
_entity_poly.pdbx_strand_id
1 'polypeptide(L)'
;MMEHVCEVFRSPIREMHITEESLIEWIIKFQPIIRHVCIRKDVILSVESLDRILKNLEVTESFRSDYHAYFQYKEPIPSRCITIYNSHWLTLTSILTGNNSIIFLYDSKLTPTDINTILKEWQMGFKLRNLEFMAIEVFTFLDIHRYSNEVLNSFPNSVENNGRPMTVKVHDDDIWTLPEGPPVHNIIRSDGMILSIFRHDDVIEVRANEMNKYGVWVAGIRKPECIGNSSCQGINALSFSDPFHSDNPTGYLWNPNQPDGTSNDCLVWIMNPDGSCGIDDVP
;
A
#
# COMPACT_ATOMS: atom_id res chain seq x y z
N MET A 1 -9.45 27.11 -7.70
CA MET A 1 -8.18 27.41 -6.98
C MET A 1 -6.99 26.69 -7.62
N MET A 2 -7.08 25.38 -7.88
CA MET A 2 -6.02 24.59 -8.53
C MET A 2 -5.69 25.06 -9.95
N GLU A 3 -6.71 25.41 -10.74
CA GLU A 3 -6.54 25.97 -12.10
C GLU A 3 -5.69 27.25 -12.07
N HIS A 4 -5.96 28.13 -11.11
CA HIS A 4 -5.27 29.41 -10.97
C HIS A 4 -3.80 29.23 -10.51
N VAL A 5 -3.53 28.28 -9.60
CA VAL A 5 -2.16 27.93 -9.19
C VAL A 5 -1.37 27.42 -10.40
N CYS A 6 -1.95 26.53 -11.20
CA CYS A 6 -1.25 25.95 -12.34
C CYS A 6 -1.07 26.95 -13.50
N GLU A 7 -2.06 27.83 -13.74
CA GLU A 7 -1.94 28.96 -14.68
C GLU A 7 -0.86 29.96 -14.29
N VAL A 8 -0.72 30.24 -12.98
CA VAL A 8 0.23 31.22 -12.45
C VAL A 8 1.67 30.68 -12.45
N PHE A 9 1.88 29.45 -11.98
CA PHE A 9 3.23 28.91 -11.82
C PHE A 9 3.78 28.23 -13.07
N ARG A 10 2.92 27.79 -14.02
CA ARG A 10 3.28 27.06 -15.26
C ARG A 10 4.29 25.92 -15.04
N SER A 11 4.34 25.36 -13.85
CA SER A 11 5.25 24.27 -13.53
C SER A 11 4.60 22.95 -13.93
N PRO A 12 5.36 22.02 -14.53
CA PRO A 12 4.88 20.65 -14.74
C PRO A 12 4.50 20.03 -13.40
N ILE A 13 3.31 19.45 -13.33
CA ILE A 13 2.82 18.67 -12.19
C ILE A 13 3.58 17.34 -12.18
N ARG A 14 4.30 17.07 -11.10
CA ARG A 14 5.03 15.80 -10.93
C ARG A 14 4.10 14.68 -10.47
N GLU A 15 3.24 14.97 -9.50
CA GLU A 15 2.35 14.03 -8.85
C GLU A 15 0.96 14.62 -8.69
N MET A 16 -0.05 13.80 -8.94
CA MET A 16 -1.44 14.20 -8.88
C MET A 16 -2.26 13.20 -8.07
N HIS A 17 -3.00 13.70 -7.08
CA HIS A 17 -4.01 12.92 -6.37
C HIS A 17 -5.40 13.32 -6.87
N ILE A 18 -6.10 12.39 -7.50
CA ILE A 18 -7.49 12.58 -7.93
C ILE A 18 -8.38 12.27 -6.73
N THR A 19 -8.92 13.32 -6.12
CA THR A 19 -9.83 13.25 -4.95
C THR A 19 -11.29 13.43 -5.33
N GLU A 20 -11.57 13.91 -6.54
CA GLU A 20 -12.92 14.16 -7.05
C GLU A 20 -12.97 13.86 -8.55
N GLU A 21 -14.07 13.26 -9.02
CA GLU A 21 -14.24 12.88 -10.42
C GLU A 21 -14.29 14.11 -11.36
N SER A 22 -14.78 15.25 -10.87
CA SER A 22 -14.86 16.52 -11.60
C SER A 22 -13.49 17.04 -12.06
N LEU A 23 -12.40 16.65 -11.39
CA LEU A 23 -11.04 17.07 -11.71
C LEU A 23 -10.45 16.35 -12.92
N ILE A 24 -11.01 15.20 -13.32
CA ILE A 24 -10.46 14.34 -14.39
C ILE A 24 -10.30 15.12 -15.70
N GLU A 25 -11.35 15.83 -16.12
CA GLU A 25 -11.34 16.59 -17.38
C GLU A 25 -10.34 17.73 -17.39
N TRP A 26 -10.24 18.42 -16.26
CA TRP A 26 -9.30 19.50 -16.12
C TRP A 26 -7.86 18.97 -16.22
N ILE A 27 -7.54 17.86 -15.56
CA ILE A 27 -6.19 17.26 -15.57
C ILE A 27 -5.83 16.81 -16.99
N ILE A 28 -6.71 16.06 -17.65
CA ILE A 28 -6.49 15.57 -19.03
C ILE A 28 -6.19 16.74 -19.97
N LYS A 29 -6.93 17.85 -19.84
CA LYS A 29 -6.74 19.04 -20.68
C LYS A 29 -5.46 19.79 -20.34
N PHE A 30 -5.14 19.94 -19.05
CA PHE A 30 -4.04 20.77 -18.60
C PHE A 30 -2.68 20.08 -18.80
N GLN A 31 -2.58 18.82 -18.41
CA GLN A 31 -1.33 18.07 -18.47
C GLN A 31 -1.61 16.57 -18.73
N PRO A 32 -1.65 16.16 -20.02
CA PRO A 32 -1.92 14.78 -20.38
C PRO A 32 -0.78 13.81 -20.03
N ILE A 33 0.41 14.31 -19.69
CA ILE A 33 1.58 13.50 -19.31
C ILE A 33 1.96 13.81 -17.86
N ILE A 34 1.82 12.84 -16.96
CA ILE A 34 2.10 13.01 -15.53
C ILE A 34 2.97 11.85 -15.07
N ARG A 35 3.93 12.12 -14.16
CA ARG A 35 4.81 11.06 -13.66
C ARG A 35 4.06 10.14 -12.71
N HIS A 36 3.39 10.71 -11.71
CA HIS A 36 2.68 9.95 -10.68
C HIS A 36 1.22 10.33 -10.58
N VAL A 37 0.34 9.33 -10.62
CA VAL A 37 -1.11 9.51 -10.45
C VAL A 37 -1.60 8.61 -9.35
N CYS A 38 -2.31 9.19 -8.38
CA CYS A 38 -2.97 8.47 -7.29
C CYS A 38 -4.48 8.73 -7.36
N ILE A 39 -5.28 7.67 -7.48
CA ILE A 39 -6.74 7.74 -7.38
C ILE A 39 -7.13 7.40 -5.96
N ARG A 40 -7.77 8.35 -5.27
CA ARG A 40 -8.23 8.13 -3.89
C ARG A 40 -9.45 7.23 -3.86
N LYS A 41 -9.69 6.68 -2.67
CA LYS A 41 -10.82 5.80 -2.38
C LYS A 41 -12.15 6.46 -2.76
N ASP A 42 -13.05 5.68 -3.35
CA ASP A 42 -14.44 6.03 -3.70
C ASP A 42 -14.60 7.23 -4.67
N VAL A 43 -13.53 7.65 -5.36
CA VAL A 43 -13.56 8.78 -6.32
C VAL A 43 -14.13 8.37 -7.66
N ILE A 44 -13.76 7.20 -8.15
CA ILE A 44 -14.26 6.64 -9.41
C ILE A 44 -15.38 5.68 -9.06
N LEU A 45 -16.50 5.70 -9.77
CA LEU A 45 -17.59 4.76 -9.50
C LEU A 45 -17.91 3.85 -10.69
N SER A 46 -17.26 4.07 -11.83
CA SER A 46 -17.57 3.43 -13.10
C SER A 46 -16.30 2.98 -13.84
N VAL A 47 -16.46 1.96 -14.68
CA VAL A 47 -15.35 1.48 -15.52
C VAL A 47 -15.00 2.52 -16.59
N GLU A 48 -16.00 3.27 -17.07
CA GLU A 48 -15.86 4.30 -18.09
C GLU A 48 -14.96 5.44 -17.63
N SER A 49 -15.08 5.87 -16.37
CA SER A 49 -14.25 6.95 -15.82
C SER A 49 -12.80 6.51 -15.62
N LEU A 50 -12.58 5.26 -15.19
CA LEU A 50 -11.23 4.68 -15.14
C LEU A 50 -10.63 4.58 -16.56
N ASP A 51 -11.40 4.07 -17.52
CA ASP A 51 -10.98 3.96 -18.92
C ASP A 51 -10.62 5.33 -19.51
N ARG A 52 -11.42 6.34 -19.18
CA ARG A 52 -11.18 7.71 -19.62
C ARG A 52 -9.86 8.25 -19.06
N ILE A 53 -9.56 8.01 -17.79
CA ILE A 53 -8.26 8.38 -17.21
C ILE A 53 -7.13 7.64 -17.93
N LEU A 54 -7.18 6.31 -17.99
CA LEU A 54 -6.07 5.50 -18.48
C LEU A 54 -5.81 5.66 -19.99
N LYS A 55 -6.82 6.06 -20.77
CA LYS A 55 -6.69 6.33 -22.22
C LYS A 55 -6.20 7.74 -22.55
N ASN A 56 -6.45 8.71 -21.67
CA ASN A 56 -6.16 10.13 -21.96
C ASN A 56 -5.03 10.71 -21.11
N LEU A 57 -4.62 10.03 -20.03
CA LEU A 57 -3.45 10.37 -19.23
C LEU A 57 -2.34 9.36 -19.47
N GLU A 58 -1.20 9.85 -19.96
CA GLU A 58 0.05 9.11 -20.02
C GLU A 58 0.74 9.19 -18.66
N VAL A 59 0.71 8.07 -17.92
CA VAL A 59 1.30 7.96 -16.57
C VAL A 59 2.66 7.30 -16.65
N THR A 60 3.74 8.08 -16.64
CA THR A 60 5.07 7.57 -17.03
C THR A 60 5.76 6.74 -15.94
N GLU A 61 5.51 7.02 -14.65
CA GLU A 61 6.23 6.37 -13.54
C GLU A 61 5.34 5.51 -12.66
N SER A 62 4.35 6.09 -11.98
CA SER A 62 3.57 5.38 -10.97
C SER A 62 2.08 5.66 -11.10
N PHE A 63 1.30 4.58 -11.14
CA PHE A 63 -0.15 4.62 -10.98
C PHE A 63 -0.56 3.92 -9.69
N ARG A 64 -1.12 4.67 -8.76
CA ARG A 64 -1.66 4.18 -7.50
C ARG A 64 -3.18 4.28 -7.49
N SER A 65 -3.84 3.23 -7.03
CA SER A 65 -5.28 3.20 -6.86
C SER A 65 -5.64 2.66 -5.48
N ASP A 66 -6.21 3.54 -4.64
CA ASP A 66 -6.81 3.16 -3.35
C ASP A 66 -8.31 2.83 -3.51
N TYR A 67 -8.77 2.69 -4.76
CA TYR A 67 -10.18 2.58 -5.14
C TYR A 67 -10.75 1.16 -4.99
N HIS A 68 -11.95 1.05 -4.42
CA HIS A 68 -12.74 -0.19 -4.40
C HIS A 68 -13.69 -0.26 -5.60
N ALA A 69 -13.30 -0.97 -6.65
CA ALA A 69 -14.18 -1.16 -7.79
C ALA A 69 -15.17 -2.32 -7.61
N TYR A 70 -16.39 -2.13 -8.11
CA TYR A 70 -17.41 -3.18 -8.24
C TYR A 70 -17.51 -3.76 -9.65
N PHE A 71 -16.60 -3.37 -10.54
CA PHE A 71 -16.51 -3.84 -11.92
C PHE A 71 -15.24 -4.67 -12.16
N GLN A 72 -15.08 -5.18 -13.38
CA GLN A 72 -13.87 -5.88 -13.81
C GLN A 72 -13.18 -5.08 -14.92
N TYR A 73 -11.86 -4.90 -14.80
CA TYR A 73 -11.04 -4.19 -15.76
C TYR A 73 -10.13 -5.15 -16.53
N LYS A 74 -10.18 -5.06 -17.87
CA LYS A 74 -9.53 -6.02 -18.78
C LYS A 74 -8.35 -5.46 -19.55
N GLU A 75 -8.30 -4.14 -19.72
CA GLU A 75 -7.21 -3.48 -20.42
C GLU A 75 -5.98 -3.36 -19.50
N PRO A 76 -4.76 -3.34 -20.06
CA PRO A 76 -3.57 -3.12 -19.27
C PRO A 76 -3.52 -1.69 -18.73
N ILE A 77 -3.03 -1.50 -17.51
CA ILE A 77 -2.80 -0.17 -16.93
C ILE A 77 -1.45 0.36 -17.47
N PRO A 78 -1.44 1.45 -18.25
CA PRO A 78 -0.23 1.95 -18.91
C PRO A 78 0.64 2.79 -17.96
N SER A 79 1.38 2.12 -17.07
CA SER A 79 2.37 2.77 -16.23
C SER A 79 3.56 1.85 -15.94
N ARG A 80 4.73 2.40 -15.63
CA ARG A 80 5.90 1.59 -15.27
C ARG A 80 5.67 0.83 -13.96
N CYS A 81 5.16 1.52 -12.95
CA CYS A 81 4.82 0.97 -11.64
C CYS A 81 3.31 1.07 -11.41
N ILE A 82 2.69 -0.03 -10.97
CA ILE A 82 1.29 -0.03 -10.53
C ILE A 82 1.19 -0.48 -9.07
N THR A 83 0.37 0.22 -8.31
CA THR A 83 0.04 -0.10 -6.91
C THR A 83 -1.46 -0.06 -6.75
N ILE A 84 -2.08 -1.24 -6.70
CA ILE A 84 -3.53 -1.38 -6.68
C ILE A 84 -3.96 -1.99 -5.34
N TYR A 85 -4.62 -1.19 -4.52
CA TYR A 85 -5.34 -1.69 -3.36
C TYR A 85 -6.70 -2.24 -3.79
N ASN A 86 -7.20 -3.27 -3.08
CA ASN A 86 -8.47 -3.91 -3.44
C ASN A 86 -8.47 -4.40 -4.88
N SER A 87 -7.40 -5.09 -5.29
CA SER A 87 -7.12 -5.41 -6.69
C SER A 87 -8.02 -6.49 -7.30
N HIS A 88 -9.10 -6.91 -6.63
CA HIS A 88 -10.03 -7.94 -7.11
C HIS A 88 -10.76 -7.57 -8.41
N TRP A 89 -10.76 -6.30 -8.77
CA TRP A 89 -11.32 -5.80 -10.03
C TRP A 89 -10.35 -5.90 -11.20
N LEU A 90 -9.05 -6.10 -10.93
CA LEU A 90 -8.06 -6.29 -11.97
C LEU A 90 -8.10 -7.75 -12.43
N THR A 91 -8.23 -7.96 -13.73
CA THR A 91 -8.26 -9.31 -14.30
C THR A 91 -6.86 -9.85 -14.55
N LEU A 92 -6.71 -11.18 -14.53
CA LEU A 92 -5.48 -11.85 -14.98
C LEU A 92 -5.06 -11.40 -16.38
N THR A 93 -6.02 -11.21 -17.29
CA THR A 93 -5.75 -10.73 -18.65
C THR A 93 -5.08 -9.36 -18.64
N SER A 94 -5.59 -8.40 -17.86
CA SER A 94 -5.02 -7.05 -17.72
C SER A 94 -3.56 -7.11 -17.24
N ILE A 95 -3.25 -7.98 -16.27
CA ILE A 95 -1.89 -8.17 -15.77
C ILE A 95 -0.98 -8.75 -16.85
N LEU A 96 -1.41 -9.83 -17.51
CA LEU A 96 -0.60 -10.56 -18.50
C LEU A 96 -0.32 -9.76 -19.77
N THR A 97 -1.23 -8.87 -20.18
CA THR A 97 -1.06 -8.00 -21.36
C THR A 97 -0.37 -6.69 -21.02
N GLY A 98 -0.16 -6.41 -19.74
CA GLY A 98 0.56 -5.24 -19.24
C GLY A 98 2.04 -5.21 -19.61
N ASN A 99 2.60 -4.01 -19.64
CA ASN A 99 4.02 -3.77 -19.87
C ASN A 99 4.71 -3.15 -18.64
N ASN A 100 4.15 -3.42 -17.46
CA ASN A 100 4.61 -2.87 -16.19
C ASN A 100 5.93 -3.51 -15.76
N SER A 101 6.81 -2.72 -15.15
CA SER A 101 8.03 -3.20 -14.52
C SER A 101 7.81 -3.60 -13.06
N ILE A 102 6.90 -2.90 -12.38
CA ILE A 102 6.67 -3.08 -10.95
C ILE A 102 5.16 -3.20 -10.71
N ILE A 103 4.76 -4.24 -10.01
CA ILE A 103 3.35 -4.54 -9.74
C ILE A 103 3.17 -4.83 -8.25
N PHE A 104 2.34 -4.03 -7.57
CA PHE A 104 1.84 -4.30 -6.23
C PHE A 104 0.33 -4.49 -6.28
N LEU A 105 -0.13 -5.66 -5.84
CA LEU A 105 -1.54 -6.01 -5.77
C LEU A 105 -1.90 -6.35 -4.33
N TYR A 106 -2.73 -5.53 -3.70
CA TYR A 106 -3.24 -5.76 -2.35
C TYR A 106 -4.69 -6.23 -2.39
N ASP A 107 -5.07 -7.06 -1.41
CA ASP A 107 -6.39 -7.67 -1.33
C ASP A 107 -6.81 -8.41 -2.61
N SER A 108 -5.85 -9.10 -3.24
CA SER A 108 -6.08 -9.76 -4.51
C SER A 108 -6.93 -11.02 -4.35
N LYS A 109 -7.79 -11.28 -5.34
CA LYS A 109 -8.55 -12.54 -5.47
C LYS A 109 -7.93 -13.51 -6.48
N LEU A 110 -6.67 -13.29 -6.87
CA LEU A 110 -5.94 -14.22 -7.71
C LEU A 110 -5.85 -15.58 -7.00
N THR A 111 -6.22 -16.63 -7.73
CA THR A 111 -6.12 -18.01 -7.27
C THR A 111 -4.69 -18.53 -7.43
N PRO A 112 -4.33 -19.66 -6.79
CA PRO A 112 -3.06 -20.31 -7.06
C PRO A 112 -2.83 -20.58 -8.55
N THR A 113 -3.89 -20.96 -9.27
CA THR A 113 -3.89 -21.18 -10.72
C THR A 113 -3.57 -19.89 -11.51
N ASP A 114 -4.11 -18.75 -11.09
CA ASP A 114 -3.83 -17.47 -11.75
C ASP A 114 -2.37 -17.05 -11.56
N ILE A 115 -1.86 -17.14 -10.33
CA ILE A 115 -0.45 -16.83 -10.02
C ILE A 115 0.47 -17.79 -10.78
N ASN A 116 0.15 -19.08 -10.79
CA ASN A 116 0.89 -20.08 -11.55
C ASN A 116 0.93 -19.76 -13.06
N THR A 117 -0.18 -19.24 -13.60
CA THR A 117 -0.26 -18.79 -15.00
C THR A 117 0.64 -17.58 -15.26
N ILE A 118 0.66 -16.59 -14.36
CA ILE A 118 1.57 -15.44 -14.41
C ILE A 118 3.02 -15.91 -14.48
N LEU A 119 3.42 -16.80 -13.57
CA LEU A 119 4.79 -17.32 -13.49
C LEU A 119 5.19 -18.09 -14.75
N LYS A 120 4.31 -18.93 -15.28
CA LYS A 120 4.54 -19.68 -16.54
C LYS A 120 4.68 -18.75 -17.75
N GLU A 121 3.81 -17.75 -17.87
CA GLU A 121 3.84 -16.78 -18.97
C GLU A 121 5.10 -15.92 -18.93
N TRP A 122 5.53 -15.50 -17.73
CA TRP A 122 6.83 -14.83 -17.55
C TRP A 122 7.99 -15.76 -17.94
N GLN A 123 7.95 -17.03 -17.52
CA GLN A 123 8.98 -18.03 -17.84
C GLN A 123 9.06 -18.35 -19.34
N MET A 124 7.94 -18.28 -20.07
CA MET A 124 7.94 -18.42 -21.54
C MET A 124 8.59 -17.20 -22.23
N GLY A 125 8.60 -16.03 -21.57
CA GLY A 125 9.31 -14.84 -22.04
C GLY A 125 8.62 -14.05 -23.14
N PHE A 126 7.37 -14.38 -23.48
CA PHE A 126 6.56 -13.60 -24.42
C PHE A 126 5.76 -12.49 -23.72
N LYS A 127 5.38 -12.70 -22.46
CA LYS A 127 4.63 -11.74 -21.64
C LYS A 127 5.47 -11.31 -20.44
N LEU A 128 5.09 -10.18 -19.83
CA LEU A 128 5.74 -9.66 -18.62
C LEU A 128 7.26 -9.46 -18.77
N ARG A 129 7.74 -9.12 -19.98
CA ARG A 129 9.18 -9.06 -20.29
C ARG A 129 9.91 -7.97 -19.52
N ASN A 130 9.20 -6.90 -19.20
CA ASN A 130 9.70 -5.76 -18.44
C ASN A 130 9.54 -5.94 -16.93
N LEU A 131 8.87 -7.00 -16.47
CA LEU A 131 8.60 -7.22 -15.05
C LEU A 131 9.91 -7.45 -14.29
N GLU A 132 10.20 -6.55 -13.37
CA GLU A 132 11.34 -6.56 -12.45
C GLU A 132 10.89 -7.03 -11.06
N PHE A 133 9.70 -6.62 -10.63
CA PHE A 133 9.17 -6.95 -9.31
C PHE A 133 7.65 -7.09 -9.29
N MET A 134 7.17 -8.09 -8.56
CA MET A 134 5.75 -8.29 -8.31
C MET A 134 5.53 -8.71 -6.86
N ALA A 135 4.69 -7.96 -6.16
CA ALA A 135 4.15 -8.34 -4.86
C ALA A 135 2.64 -8.55 -4.99
N ILE A 136 2.17 -9.69 -4.48
CA ILE A 136 0.75 -10.02 -4.44
C ILE A 136 0.41 -10.39 -3.00
N GLU A 137 -0.41 -9.57 -2.37
CA GLU A 137 -1.07 -9.91 -1.12
C GLU A 137 -2.42 -10.55 -1.42
N VAL A 138 -2.62 -11.74 -0.87
CA VAL A 138 -3.86 -12.52 -1.03
C VAL A 138 -4.44 -12.84 0.34
N PHE A 139 -5.74 -12.64 0.49
CA PHE A 139 -6.48 -13.13 1.66
C PHE A 139 -7.05 -14.51 1.35
N THR A 140 -6.61 -15.51 2.10
CA THR A 140 -7.06 -16.88 1.93
C THR A 140 -7.50 -17.50 3.25
N PHE A 141 -8.61 -18.23 3.22
CA PHE A 141 -9.02 -19.10 4.32
C PHE A 141 -8.32 -20.47 4.29
N LEU A 142 -7.58 -20.76 3.21
CA LEU A 142 -6.76 -21.96 3.12
C LEU A 142 -5.51 -21.80 3.97
N ASP A 143 -5.01 -22.93 4.48
CA ASP A 143 -3.66 -22.99 5.04
C ASP A 143 -2.65 -22.39 4.05
N ILE A 144 -1.86 -21.43 4.52
CA ILE A 144 -0.93 -20.64 3.69
C ILE A 144 0.18 -21.51 3.08
N HIS A 145 0.55 -22.61 3.74
CA HIS A 145 1.49 -23.59 3.16
C HIS A 145 0.81 -24.37 2.03
N ARG A 146 -0.46 -24.74 2.20
CA ARG A 146 -1.25 -25.37 1.13
C ARG A 146 -1.40 -24.46 -0.07
N TYR A 147 -1.77 -23.19 0.13
CA TYR A 147 -1.88 -22.21 -0.95
C TYR A 147 -0.55 -22.08 -1.70
N SER A 148 0.55 -21.91 -0.97
CA SER A 148 1.90 -21.81 -1.53
C SER A 148 2.30 -23.05 -2.32
N ASN A 149 2.00 -24.25 -1.80
CA ASN A 149 2.26 -25.50 -2.50
C ASN A 149 1.46 -25.57 -3.82
N GLU A 150 0.18 -25.20 -3.81
CA GLU A 150 -0.64 -25.18 -5.03
C GLU A 150 -0.07 -24.23 -6.11
N VAL A 151 0.53 -23.09 -5.72
CA VAL A 151 1.23 -22.18 -6.64
C VAL A 151 2.54 -22.80 -7.17
N LEU A 152 3.35 -23.35 -6.26
CA LEU A 152 4.78 -23.63 -6.52
C LEU A 152 5.07 -25.07 -6.95
N ASN A 153 4.15 -26.02 -6.76
CA ASN A 153 4.36 -27.45 -7.06
C ASN A 153 4.78 -27.74 -8.52
N SER A 154 4.57 -26.81 -9.45
CA SER A 154 4.97 -26.99 -10.85
C SER A 154 6.40 -26.55 -11.17
N PHE A 155 7.18 -26.07 -10.21
CA PHE A 155 8.52 -25.50 -10.47
C PHE A 155 9.62 -26.26 -9.71
N PRO A 156 10.85 -26.36 -10.27
CA PRO A 156 11.96 -27.10 -9.66
C PRO A 156 12.67 -26.30 -8.55
N ASN A 157 12.86 -26.88 -7.36
CA ASN A 157 13.42 -26.19 -6.20
C ASN A 157 14.86 -25.70 -6.46
N SER A 158 15.06 -24.38 -6.46
CA SER A 158 16.37 -23.73 -6.34
C SER A 158 16.22 -22.58 -5.35
N VAL A 159 16.94 -22.67 -4.23
CA VAL A 159 16.69 -21.86 -3.00
C VAL A 159 17.84 -20.87 -2.73
N GLU A 160 18.87 -20.83 -3.58
CA GLU A 160 20.02 -19.93 -3.40
C GLU A 160 19.74 -18.52 -3.93
N ASN A 161 20.24 -17.49 -3.23
CA ASN A 161 20.05 -16.08 -3.59
C ASN A 161 20.94 -15.60 -4.76
N ASN A 162 21.94 -16.38 -5.21
CA ASN A 162 22.74 -16.19 -6.44
C ASN A 162 23.19 -14.74 -6.78
N GLY A 163 23.36 -13.86 -5.78
CA GLY A 163 23.76 -12.45 -5.97
C GLY A 163 22.68 -11.51 -6.50
N ARG A 164 21.39 -11.83 -6.30
CA ARG A 164 20.27 -11.01 -6.80
C ARG A 164 20.11 -9.71 -6.00
N PRO A 165 19.51 -8.66 -6.62
CA PRO A 165 19.22 -7.41 -5.93
C PRO A 165 18.31 -7.65 -4.73
N MET A 166 18.66 -7.10 -3.56
CA MET A 166 17.84 -7.14 -2.34
C MET A 166 16.92 -5.91 -2.21
N THR A 167 16.96 -5.01 -3.19
CA THR A 167 16.19 -3.77 -3.18
C THR A 167 15.62 -3.50 -4.56
N VAL A 168 14.40 -2.97 -4.60
CA VAL A 168 13.71 -2.56 -5.82
C VAL A 168 13.35 -1.09 -5.69
N LYS A 169 13.73 -0.28 -6.68
CA LYS A 169 13.34 1.12 -6.73
C LYS A 169 11.92 1.24 -7.28
N VAL A 170 10.95 1.47 -6.39
CA VAL A 170 9.52 1.53 -6.75
C VAL A 170 9.23 2.81 -7.51
N HIS A 171 9.60 3.97 -6.96
CA HIS A 171 9.53 5.26 -7.64
C HIS A 171 10.53 6.25 -7.05
N ASP A 172 10.82 7.37 -7.72
CA ASP A 172 11.67 8.50 -7.29
C ASP A 172 12.71 8.21 -6.18
N ASP A 173 12.29 8.22 -4.90
CA ASP A 173 13.13 7.95 -3.72
C ASP A 173 12.63 6.75 -2.88
N ASP A 174 11.55 6.09 -3.30
CA ASP A 174 10.96 4.93 -2.63
C ASP A 174 11.67 3.63 -3.06
N ILE A 175 12.29 2.99 -2.09
CA ILE A 175 13.07 1.76 -2.25
C ILE A 175 12.44 0.69 -1.39
N TRP A 176 11.92 -0.34 -2.05
CA TRP A 176 11.43 -1.53 -1.39
C TRP A 176 12.58 -2.48 -1.10
N THR A 177 12.70 -2.95 0.14
CA THR A 177 13.70 -3.97 0.52
C THR A 177 13.04 -5.35 0.51
N LEU A 178 13.66 -6.30 -0.18
CA LEU A 178 13.19 -7.69 -0.21
C LEU A 178 13.41 -8.36 1.15
N PRO A 179 12.61 -9.39 1.51
CA PRO A 179 12.79 -10.13 2.76
C PRO A 179 14.23 -10.65 2.90
N GLU A 180 14.79 -10.57 4.11
CA GLU A 180 16.18 -11.01 4.38
C GLU A 180 16.38 -12.54 4.26
N GLY A 181 15.28 -13.30 4.34
CA GLY A 181 15.30 -14.76 4.22
C GLY A 181 15.62 -15.24 2.79
N PRO A 182 16.08 -16.50 2.63
CA PRO A 182 16.32 -17.06 1.31
C PRO A 182 15.00 -17.14 0.51
N PRO A 183 15.06 -16.98 -0.83
CA PRO A 183 13.87 -17.18 -1.67
C PRO A 183 13.37 -18.61 -1.52
N VAL A 184 12.05 -18.79 -1.54
CA VAL A 184 11.44 -20.12 -1.52
C VAL A 184 11.69 -20.84 -2.85
N HIS A 185 11.70 -20.08 -3.94
CA HIS A 185 11.84 -20.64 -5.28
C HIS A 185 12.58 -19.70 -6.23
N ASN A 186 13.28 -20.27 -7.21
CA ASN A 186 13.80 -19.53 -8.36
C ASN A 186 13.27 -20.13 -9.65
N ILE A 187 12.78 -19.27 -10.55
CA ILE A 187 12.36 -19.64 -11.90
C ILE A 187 13.34 -19.02 -12.87
N ILE A 188 13.90 -19.84 -13.75
CA ILE A 188 14.84 -19.40 -14.79
C ILE A 188 14.11 -19.39 -16.13
N ARG A 189 14.22 -18.26 -16.81
CA ARG A 189 13.73 -18.05 -18.16
C ARG A 189 14.79 -18.48 -19.18
N SER A 190 14.36 -18.77 -20.41
CA SER A 190 15.25 -19.24 -21.49
C SER A 190 16.40 -18.27 -21.84
N ASP A 191 16.25 -16.98 -21.55
CA ASP A 191 17.26 -15.94 -21.75
C ASP A 191 18.19 -15.74 -20.54
N GLY A 192 18.09 -16.59 -19.52
CA GLY A 192 18.92 -16.56 -18.32
C GLY A 192 18.43 -15.59 -17.24
N MET A 193 17.33 -14.87 -17.45
CA MET A 193 16.72 -14.09 -16.38
C MET A 193 16.21 -15.01 -15.27
N ILE A 194 16.36 -14.57 -14.02
CA ILE A 194 15.93 -15.33 -12.86
C ILE A 194 14.89 -14.53 -12.07
N LEU A 195 13.73 -15.13 -11.86
CA LEU A 195 12.70 -14.64 -10.95
C LEU A 195 12.84 -15.38 -9.62
N SER A 196 13.06 -14.63 -8.55
CA SER A 196 13.07 -15.16 -7.19
C SER A 196 11.73 -14.93 -6.52
N ILE A 197 11.20 -15.99 -5.92
CA ILE A 197 9.92 -15.98 -5.22
C ILE A 197 10.21 -16.00 -3.73
N PHE A 198 9.77 -14.97 -3.05
CA PHE A 198 9.82 -14.84 -1.61
C PHE A 198 8.42 -15.08 -1.05
N ARG A 199 8.35 -15.71 0.11
CA ARG A 199 7.14 -15.79 0.90
C ARG A 199 7.32 -14.88 2.10
N HIS A 200 6.35 -13.99 2.30
CA HIS A 200 6.25 -13.19 3.50
C HIS A 200 4.97 -13.63 4.21
N ASP A 201 5.11 -14.15 5.43
CA ASP A 201 3.98 -14.54 6.26
C ASP A 201 3.77 -13.46 7.30
N ASP A 202 2.78 -12.61 7.09
CA ASP A 202 2.24 -11.82 8.18
C ASP A 202 1.17 -12.66 8.87
N VAL A 203 1.42 -13.05 10.11
CA VAL A 203 0.37 -13.65 10.95
C VAL A 203 -0.64 -12.57 11.22
N ILE A 204 -1.72 -12.55 10.43
CA ILE A 204 -2.93 -11.84 10.82
C ILE A 204 -3.51 -12.63 11.98
N GLU A 205 -3.14 -12.26 13.21
CA GLU A 205 -3.97 -12.61 14.36
C GLU A 205 -5.38 -12.14 14.02
N VAL A 206 -6.29 -13.10 13.91
CA VAL A 206 -7.70 -12.85 13.70
C VAL A 206 -8.20 -12.04 14.90
N ARG A 207 -8.14 -10.71 14.82
CA ARG A 207 -9.13 -9.86 15.47
C ARG A 207 -10.39 -9.92 14.62
N ALA A 208 -11.11 -11.04 14.79
CA ALA A 208 -12.54 -11.02 14.53
C ALA A 208 -13.12 -9.89 15.39
N ASN A 209 -13.77 -8.94 14.72
CA ASN A 209 -14.33 -7.69 15.25
C ASN A 209 -13.31 -6.63 15.68
N GLU A 210 -12.87 -5.81 14.75
CA GLU A 210 -12.70 -4.37 15.02
C GLU A 210 -12.90 -3.59 13.72
N MET A 211 -14.02 -2.87 13.63
CA MET A 211 -14.18 -1.75 12.70
C MET A 211 -12.99 -0.81 12.83
N ASN A 212 -12.44 -0.38 11.71
CA ASN A 212 -11.57 0.80 11.52
C ASN A 212 -11.31 1.62 12.80
N LYS A 213 -10.19 1.37 13.48
CA LYS A 213 -9.58 2.32 14.43
C LYS A 213 -8.23 2.72 13.86
N TYR A 214 -8.16 3.85 13.17
CA TYR A 214 -6.89 4.49 12.88
C TYR A 214 -6.48 5.27 14.12
N GLY A 215 -5.25 5.05 14.58
CA GLY A 215 -4.65 5.91 15.59
C GLY A 215 -3.25 6.37 15.22
N VAL A 216 -2.99 7.64 15.49
CA VAL A 216 -1.69 8.28 15.23
C VAL A 216 -0.99 8.45 16.58
N TRP A 217 0.27 8.02 16.62
CA TRP A 217 1.12 8.08 17.81
C TRP A 217 1.41 9.54 18.18
N VAL A 218 1.15 9.92 19.42
CA VAL A 218 1.52 11.25 19.94
C VAL A 218 2.83 11.08 20.71
N ALA A 219 3.86 11.83 20.36
CA ALA A 219 5.22 11.71 20.88
C ALA A 219 5.33 12.14 22.37
N GLY A 220 4.73 11.34 23.26
CA GLY A 220 4.75 11.49 24.70
C GLY A 220 5.15 10.18 25.35
N ILE A 221 6.18 10.20 26.18
CA ILE A 221 6.69 9.05 26.93
C ILE A 221 6.40 9.29 28.41
N ARG A 222 5.89 8.28 29.12
CA ARG A 222 5.69 8.39 30.57
C ARG A 222 7.03 8.58 31.26
N LYS A 223 7.06 9.49 32.24
CA LYS A 223 8.26 9.70 33.05
C LYS A 223 8.56 8.42 33.84
N PRO A 224 9.82 7.92 33.85
CA PRO A 224 10.16 6.68 34.52
C PRO A 224 9.74 6.63 36.00
N GLU A 225 9.79 7.76 36.70
CA GLU A 225 9.38 7.90 38.11
C GLU A 225 7.87 7.77 38.36
N CYS A 226 7.06 7.81 37.30
CA CYS A 226 5.61 7.69 37.37
C CYS A 226 5.09 6.30 36.96
N ILE A 227 5.97 5.39 36.56
CA ILE A 227 5.60 4.00 36.24
C ILE A 227 5.25 3.25 37.53
N GLY A 228 4.02 2.75 37.64
CA GLY A 228 3.51 2.01 38.81
C GLY A 228 3.21 2.88 40.04
N ASN A 229 3.23 4.22 39.90
CA ASN A 229 2.98 5.16 40.98
C ASN A 229 1.61 5.84 40.82
N SER A 230 0.63 5.42 41.61
CA SER A 230 -0.75 5.95 41.57
C SER A 230 -0.89 7.42 41.97
N SER A 231 0.16 8.03 42.53
CA SER A 231 0.19 9.47 42.81
C SER A 231 0.56 10.33 41.60
N CYS A 232 1.10 9.73 40.52
CA CYS A 232 1.32 10.37 39.24
C CYS A 232 0.14 10.12 38.28
N GLN A 233 -0.80 11.07 38.18
CA GLN A 233 -1.94 10.96 37.26
C GLN A 233 -2.02 12.12 36.27
N GLY A 234 -2.69 11.90 35.14
CA GLY A 234 -2.90 12.91 34.11
C GLY A 234 -1.62 13.28 33.34
N ILE A 235 -1.67 14.41 32.64
CA ILE A 235 -0.62 14.87 31.72
C ILE A 235 0.74 15.12 32.39
N ASN A 236 0.76 15.39 33.69
CA ASN A 236 2.00 15.65 34.43
C ASN A 236 2.90 14.40 34.57
N ALA A 237 2.32 13.20 34.39
CA ALA A 237 3.03 11.93 34.38
C ALA A 237 3.79 11.67 33.07
N LEU A 238 3.60 12.51 32.05
CA LEU A 238 4.11 12.31 30.70
C LEU A 238 5.17 13.38 30.35
N SER A 239 6.10 13.02 29.47
CA SER A 239 7.11 13.88 28.88
C SER A 239 6.95 13.86 27.37
N PHE A 240 6.70 15.00 26.77
CA PHE A 240 6.49 15.12 25.33
C PHE A 240 7.79 15.55 24.63
N SER A 241 8.11 14.91 23.52
CA SER A 241 9.21 15.33 22.63
C SER A 241 8.69 16.29 21.57
N ASP A 242 8.13 17.43 22.00
CA ASP A 242 7.74 18.51 21.09
C ASP A 242 8.91 19.51 20.93
N PRO A 243 9.44 19.73 19.71
CA PRO A 243 10.42 20.79 19.45
C PRO A 243 9.81 22.21 19.38
N PHE A 244 8.49 22.38 19.46
CA PHE A 244 7.81 23.66 19.22
C PHE A 244 7.23 24.38 20.45
N HIS A 245 7.48 23.92 21.68
CA HIS A 245 7.06 24.62 22.91
C HIS A 245 5.61 25.13 22.81
N SER A 246 4.66 24.24 22.53
CA SER A 246 3.25 24.57 22.70
C SER A 246 2.97 24.73 24.20
N ASP A 247 3.08 25.97 24.69
CA ASP A 247 3.01 26.40 26.09
C ASP A 247 1.69 26.10 26.83
N ASN A 248 0.84 25.20 26.32
CA ASN A 248 -0.37 24.80 27.01
C ASN A 248 -0.78 23.35 26.75
N PRO A 249 -0.61 22.43 27.72
CA PRO A 249 -0.98 21.02 27.60
C PRO A 249 -2.50 20.76 27.52
N THR A 250 -3.33 21.80 27.56
CA THR A 250 -4.79 21.69 27.37
C THR A 250 -5.21 21.55 25.90
N GLY A 251 -4.28 21.61 24.94
CA GLY A 251 -4.57 21.43 23.52
C GLY A 251 -4.88 19.99 23.10
N TYR A 252 -4.68 19.04 24.00
CA TYR A 252 -4.92 17.62 23.75
C TYR A 252 -6.39 17.27 24.02
N LEU A 253 -7.07 16.78 23.00
CA LEU A 253 -8.41 16.23 23.12
C LEU A 253 -8.30 14.80 23.65
N TRP A 254 -8.61 14.59 24.93
CA TRP A 254 -8.61 13.26 25.55
C TRP A 254 -9.97 12.58 25.40
N ASN A 255 -9.97 11.26 25.26
CA ASN A 255 -11.21 10.52 25.40
C ASN A 255 -11.69 10.51 26.87
N PRO A 256 -12.99 10.25 27.11
CA PRO A 256 -13.53 10.20 28.46
C PRO A 256 -12.78 9.21 29.36
N ASN A 257 -12.36 9.68 30.54
CA ASN A 257 -11.59 8.93 31.55
C ASN A 257 -10.13 8.65 31.20
N GLN A 258 -9.58 9.28 30.16
CA GLN A 258 -8.18 9.16 29.76
C GLN A 258 -7.38 10.45 30.10
N PRO A 259 -6.06 10.36 30.34
CA PRO A 259 -5.31 9.11 30.50
C PRO A 259 -5.61 8.46 31.86
N ASP A 260 -5.76 7.14 31.90
CA ASP A 260 -6.17 6.39 33.09
C ASP A 260 -5.00 5.79 33.91
N GLY A 261 -3.83 5.67 33.30
CA GLY A 261 -2.61 5.20 33.96
C GLY A 261 -2.59 3.72 34.33
N THR A 262 -3.42 2.88 33.70
CA THR A 262 -3.59 1.47 34.07
C THR A 262 -2.81 0.46 33.20
N SER A 263 -2.16 0.88 32.10
CA SER A 263 -1.35 0.02 31.22
C SER A 263 -0.14 0.75 30.58
N ASN A 264 0.63 0.12 29.66
CA ASN A 264 1.96 0.61 29.22
C ASN A 264 1.97 2.01 28.53
N ASP A 265 3.19 2.48 28.24
CA ASP A 265 3.58 3.88 28.05
C ASP A 265 3.44 4.42 26.61
N CYS A 266 2.30 4.24 25.94
CA CYS A 266 2.05 4.81 24.62
C CYS A 266 0.78 5.67 24.57
N LEU A 267 0.85 6.81 23.86
CA LEU A 267 -0.31 7.65 23.57
C LEU A 267 -0.79 7.43 22.14
N VAL A 268 -2.07 7.11 21.99
CA VAL A 268 -2.70 6.90 20.68
C VAL A 268 -3.92 7.82 20.56
N TRP A 269 -4.01 8.54 19.44
CA TRP A 269 -5.25 9.19 19.03
C TRP A 269 -6.26 8.15 18.54
N ILE A 270 -7.47 8.09 19.07
CA ILE A 270 -8.52 7.13 18.69
C ILE A 270 -9.74 7.88 18.15
N MET A 271 -10.29 7.40 17.03
CA MET A 271 -11.68 7.71 16.63
C MET A 271 -12.62 6.63 17.18
N ASN A 272 -13.56 7.06 18.02
CA ASN A 272 -14.56 6.19 18.61
C ASN A 272 -15.66 5.84 17.60
N PRO A 273 -16.38 4.71 17.79
CA PRO A 273 -17.45 4.28 16.89
C PRO A 273 -18.60 5.29 16.73
N ASP A 274 -18.79 6.19 17.69
CA ASP A 274 -19.79 7.26 17.66
C ASP A 274 -19.33 8.51 16.89
N GLY A 275 -18.13 8.48 16.30
CA GLY A 275 -17.52 9.57 15.55
C GLY A 275 -16.81 10.60 16.41
N SER A 276 -16.82 10.47 17.74
CA SER A 276 -15.95 11.27 18.61
C SER A 276 -14.50 10.84 18.48
N CYS A 277 -13.56 11.71 18.83
CA CYS A 277 -12.14 11.39 18.78
C CYS A 277 -11.40 11.98 19.98
N GLY A 278 -10.31 11.34 20.37
CA GLY A 278 -9.48 11.78 21.48
C GLY A 278 -8.31 10.84 21.72
N ILE A 279 -7.41 11.21 22.63
CA ILE A 279 -6.19 10.46 22.97
C ILE A 279 -6.48 9.48 24.12
N ASP A 280 -5.92 8.28 24.02
CA ASP A 280 -5.88 7.23 25.05
C ASP A 280 -4.43 6.90 25.41
N ASP A 281 -4.19 6.48 26.67
CA ASP A 281 -2.98 5.75 27.03
C ASP A 281 -3.22 4.23 26.91
N VAL A 282 -2.43 3.57 26.05
CA VAL A 282 -2.61 2.16 25.67
C VAL A 282 -1.34 1.33 25.93
N PRO A 283 -1.46 0.01 26.19
CA PRO A 283 -0.30 -0.88 26.39
C PRO A 283 0.62 -1.00 25.18
#